data_AF-A0A7I4YCV2-F1
#
_entry.id   AF-A0A7I4YCV2-F1
#
_cell.length_a   1.000
_cell.length_b   1.000
_cell.length_c   1.000
_cell.angle_alpha   90.00
_cell.angle_beta   90.00
_cell.angle_gamma   90.00
#
_symmetry.space_group_name_H-M   'P 1'
#
loop_
_entity.id
_entity.type
_entity.pdbx_description
1 polymer ?
#
loop_
_entity_poly.entity_id
_entity_poly.type
_entity_poly.pdbx_seq_one_letter_code
_entity_poly.pdbx_strand_id
1 'polypeptide(L)'
;SSSTFIQQLAVMVIPATTAPNQPLPFIEQLNSDASVRQAQELAKRRIDHYESIINANKKLPNDQKLFTGENITLRDGSKIRSGSTPQGRFYYLVHKDQWLYLERSADERFQTLLVSDASPDEPSLIQKFTAR
;
A
#
# COMPACT_ATOMS: atom_id res chain seq x y z
N SER A 1 12.67 12.67 22.49
CA SER A 1 13.71 12.50 21.46
C SER A 1 13.63 11.11 20.87
N SER A 2 12.75 10.91 19.89
CA SER A 2 12.51 9.58 19.28
C SER A 2 12.39 9.65 17.75
N SER A 3 12.73 10.80 17.15
CA SER A 3 12.54 11.09 15.72
C SER A 3 13.60 10.44 14.80
N THR A 4 14.59 9.73 15.36
CA THR A 4 15.75 9.24 14.59
C THR A 4 15.54 7.85 13.98
N PHE A 5 14.57 7.06 14.47
CA PHE A 5 14.44 5.65 14.07
C PHE A 5 13.63 5.46 12.77
N ILE A 6 12.56 6.23 12.58
CA ILE A 6 11.69 6.14 11.39
C ILE A 6 12.38 6.75 10.15
N GLN A 7 13.20 7.79 10.34
CA GLN A 7 14.02 8.33 9.25
C GLN A 7 15.10 7.35 8.77
N GLN A 8 15.59 6.45 9.63
CA GLN A 8 16.59 5.44 9.23
C GLN A 8 15.99 4.27 8.44
N LEU A 9 14.73 3.91 8.68
CA LEU A 9 14.06 2.84 7.92
C LEU A 9 13.71 3.28 6.48
N ALA A 10 13.41 4.57 6.27
CA ALA A 10 13.18 5.12 4.93
C ALA A 10 14.44 5.20 4.05
N VAL A 11 15.63 5.19 4.66
CA VAL A 11 16.92 5.26 3.95
C VAL A 11 17.42 3.87 3.54
N MET A 12 17.00 2.80 4.24
CA MET A 12 17.58 1.46 4.05
C MET A 12 16.94 0.63 2.92
N VAL A 13 15.91 1.14 2.24
CA VAL A 13 15.27 0.46 1.08
C VAL A 13 15.62 1.13 -0.25
N ILE A 14 16.56 2.08 -0.26
CA ILE A 14 17.11 2.63 -1.50
C ILE A 14 18.33 1.78 -1.85
N PRO A 15 18.27 0.89 -2.86
CA PRO A 15 19.50 0.30 -3.38
C PRO A 15 20.42 1.45 -3.80
N ALA A 16 21.67 1.41 -3.33
CA ALA A 16 22.69 2.45 -3.49
C ALA A 16 23.23 2.56 -4.94
N THR A 17 22.34 2.57 -5.92
CA THR A 17 22.63 2.72 -7.35
C THR A 17 21.49 3.51 -8.02
N THR A 18 21.12 4.66 -7.45
CA THR A 18 20.32 5.64 -8.20
C THR A 18 21.20 6.26 -9.27
N ALA A 19 20.97 5.86 -10.53
CA ALA A 19 21.48 6.58 -11.69
C ALA A 19 21.09 8.08 -11.56
N PRO A 20 21.93 9.02 -12.01
CA PRO A 20 21.85 10.45 -11.65
C PRO A 20 20.59 11.22 -12.10
N ASN A 21 19.56 10.54 -12.63
CA ASN A 21 18.35 11.15 -13.19
C ASN A 21 17.03 10.48 -12.76
N GLN A 22 16.99 9.63 -11.73
CA GLN A 22 15.71 9.11 -11.22
C GLN A 22 15.01 10.16 -10.34
N PRO A 23 13.74 10.52 -10.62
CA PRO A 23 12.96 11.39 -9.75
C PRO A 23 12.83 10.77 -8.35
N LEU A 24 13.07 11.57 -7.31
CA LEU A 24 12.81 11.16 -5.93
C LEU A 24 11.30 10.90 -5.74
N PRO A 25 10.93 9.98 -4.84
CA PRO A 25 9.54 9.72 -4.53
C PRO A 25 8.85 10.97 -3.97
N PHE A 26 7.59 11.19 -4.39
CA PHE A 26 6.75 12.24 -3.83
C PHE A 26 6.19 11.79 -2.47
N ILE A 27 6.46 12.56 -1.42
CA ILE A 27 6.02 12.28 -0.05
C ILE A 27 4.98 13.34 0.33
N GLU A 28 3.76 12.91 0.68
CA GLU A 28 2.67 13.81 1.08
C GLU A 28 2.12 13.42 2.45
N GLN A 29 2.50 14.19 3.46
CA GLN A 29 2.03 13.95 4.81
C GLN A 29 0.63 14.56 5.00
N LEU A 30 -0.34 13.73 5.38
CA LEU A 30 -1.71 14.17 5.63
C LEU A 30 -1.99 14.12 7.12
N ASN A 31 -2.19 15.28 7.74
CA ASN A 31 -2.38 15.43 9.19
C ASN A 31 -3.80 15.85 9.59
N SER A 32 -4.74 15.91 8.64
CA SER A 32 -6.16 16.16 8.94
C SER A 32 -6.97 14.87 8.86
N ASP A 33 -7.95 14.71 9.78
CA ASP A 33 -8.86 13.55 9.79
C ASP A 33 -9.58 13.36 8.45
N ALA A 34 -9.96 14.46 7.80
CA ALA A 34 -10.62 14.43 6.49
C ALA A 34 -9.70 13.84 5.42
N SER A 35 -8.42 14.24 5.39
CA SER A 35 -7.43 13.73 4.44
C SER A 35 -7.10 12.25 4.69
N VAL A 36 -6.95 11.85 5.96
CA VAL A 36 -6.74 10.44 6.34
C VAL A 36 -7.92 9.58 5.89
N ARG A 37 -9.15 10.05 6.14
CA ARG A 37 -10.37 9.36 5.70
C ARG A 37 -10.43 9.25 4.18
N GLN A 38 -10.13 10.31 3.44
CA GLN A 38 -10.11 10.29 1.98
C GLN A 38 -9.10 9.28 1.43
N ALA A 39 -7.92 9.18 2.05
CA ALA A 39 -6.91 8.20 1.67
C ALA A 39 -7.36 6.76 1.97
N GLN A 40 -8.02 6.54 3.10
CA GLN A 40 -8.59 5.24 3.43
C GLN A 40 -9.68 4.83 2.43
N GLU A 41 -10.56 5.76 2.05
CA GLU A 41 -11.59 5.52 1.03
C GLU A 41 -10.99 5.29 -0.37
N LEU A 42 -9.86 5.93 -0.70
CA LEU A 42 -9.12 5.61 -1.91
C LEU A 42 -8.56 4.17 -1.86
N ALA A 43 -7.95 3.75 -0.75
CA ALA A 43 -7.44 2.40 -0.56
C ALA A 43 -8.56 1.37 -0.76
N LYS A 44 -9.70 1.53 -0.06
CA LYS A 44 -10.86 0.63 -0.15
C LYS A 44 -11.36 0.49 -1.59
N ARG A 45 -11.58 1.61 -2.30
CA ARG A 45 -12.02 1.60 -3.70
C ARG A 45 -11.07 0.84 -4.62
N ARG A 46 -9.76 0.96 -4.41
CA ARG A 46 -8.78 0.23 -5.21
C ARG A 46 -8.78 -1.26 -4.90
N ILE A 47 -8.88 -1.63 -3.62
CA ILE A 47 -9.00 -3.05 -3.23
C ILE A 47 -10.22 -3.68 -3.89
N ASP A 48 -11.38 -3.01 -3.83
CA ASP A 48 -12.62 -3.51 -4.44
C ASP A 48 -12.47 -3.71 -5.96
N HIS A 49 -11.70 -2.84 -6.63
CA HIS A 49 -11.37 -3.00 -8.05
C HIS A 49 -10.53 -4.25 -8.32
N TYR A 50 -9.46 -4.49 -7.55
CA TYR A 50 -8.66 -5.71 -7.67
C TYR A 50 -9.50 -6.96 -7.39
N GLU A 51 -10.29 -6.95 -6.32
CA GLU A 51 -11.14 -8.09 -5.96
C GLU A 51 -12.18 -8.39 -7.04
N SER A 52 -12.76 -7.37 -7.66
CA SER A 52 -13.66 -7.53 -8.81
C SER A 52 -12.96 -8.24 -9.97
N ILE A 53 -11.74 -7.82 -10.33
CA ILE A 53 -10.96 -8.45 -11.41
C ILE A 53 -10.60 -9.89 -11.04
N ILE A 54 -10.10 -10.13 -9.83
CA ILE A 54 -9.72 -11.46 -9.36
C ILE A 54 -10.95 -12.39 -9.42
N ASN A 55 -12.09 -11.95 -8.87
CA ASN A 55 -13.33 -12.73 -8.84
C ASN A 55 -13.84 -13.08 -10.24
N ALA A 56 -13.78 -12.14 -11.19
CA ALA A 56 -14.19 -12.38 -12.57
C ALA A 56 -13.34 -13.45 -13.28
N ASN A 57 -12.09 -13.64 -12.85
CA ASN A 57 -11.13 -14.53 -13.50
C ASN A 57 -10.87 -15.84 -12.73
N LYS A 58 -11.55 -16.07 -11.60
CA LYS A 58 -11.38 -17.28 -10.74
C LYS A 58 -11.62 -18.62 -11.45
N LYS A 59 -12.35 -18.63 -12.57
CA LYS A 59 -12.78 -19.85 -13.27
C LYS A 59 -11.96 -20.16 -14.53
N LEU A 60 -10.92 -19.38 -14.84
CA LEU A 60 -10.10 -19.61 -16.01
C LEU A 60 -9.22 -20.87 -15.83
N PRO A 61 -9.02 -21.69 -16.88
CA PRO A 61 -8.14 -22.84 -16.84
C PRO A 61 -6.72 -22.43 -16.42
N ASN A 62 -6.19 -23.17 -15.44
CA ASN A 62 -5.06 -22.79 -14.62
C ASN A 62 -3.72 -23.15 -15.29
N ASP A 63 -3.23 -22.32 -16.22
CA ASP A 63 -1.84 -22.43 -16.69
C ASP A 63 -0.91 -21.34 -16.14
N GLN A 64 -1.45 -20.24 -15.60
CA GLN A 64 -0.70 -19.28 -14.80
C GLN A 64 -1.63 -18.70 -13.73
N LYS A 65 -1.27 -18.80 -12.44
CA LYS A 65 -2.00 -18.19 -11.31
C LYS A 65 -1.86 -16.65 -11.33
N LEU A 66 -2.32 -16.04 -12.41
CA LEU A 66 -2.22 -14.60 -12.65
C LEU A 66 -3.14 -13.78 -11.74
N PHE A 67 -4.19 -14.42 -11.22
CA PHE A 67 -5.19 -13.81 -10.37
C PHE A 67 -5.22 -14.54 -9.01
N THR A 68 -4.75 -13.87 -7.97
CA THR A 68 -4.76 -14.41 -6.60
C THR A 68 -5.35 -13.37 -5.66
N GLY A 69 -6.04 -13.83 -4.62
CA GLY A 69 -6.58 -12.98 -3.57
C GLY A 69 -6.66 -13.73 -2.26
N GLU A 70 -6.24 -13.07 -1.18
CA GLU A 70 -6.30 -13.61 0.17
C GLU A 70 -6.99 -12.60 1.09
N ASN A 71 -7.80 -13.11 2.02
CA ASN A 71 -8.46 -12.33 3.05
C ASN A 71 -8.41 -13.13 4.35
N ILE A 72 -7.63 -12.64 5.31
CA ILE A 72 -7.32 -13.31 6.57
C ILE A 72 -7.76 -12.41 7.71
N THR A 73 -8.48 -12.98 8.66
CA THR A 73 -8.76 -12.35 9.96
C THR A 73 -7.97 -13.08 11.03
N LEU A 74 -7.13 -12.34 11.76
CA LEU A 74 -6.32 -12.86 12.86
C LEU A 74 -7.14 -12.92 14.16
N ARG A 75 -6.64 -13.66 15.15
CA ARG A 75 -7.34 -13.87 16.43
C ARG A 75 -7.58 -12.58 17.21
N ASP A 76 -6.72 -11.58 17.03
CA ASP A 76 -6.82 -10.26 17.65
C ASP A 76 -7.78 -9.31 16.90
N GLY A 77 -8.47 -9.80 15.87
CA GLY A 77 -9.38 -9.03 15.03
C GLY A 77 -8.69 -8.27 13.90
N SER A 78 -7.35 -8.32 13.79
CA SER A 78 -6.61 -7.72 12.69
C SER A 78 -6.98 -8.36 11.35
N LYS A 79 -6.94 -7.58 10.28
CA LYS A 79 -7.30 -8.04 8.93
C LYS A 79 -6.16 -7.84 7.97
N ILE A 80 -5.88 -8.87 7.18
CA ILE A 80 -4.91 -8.85 6.08
C ILE A 80 -5.68 -9.17 4.80
N ARG A 81 -5.62 -8.26 3.82
CA ARG A 81 -6.10 -8.50 2.46
C ARG A 81 -4.92 -8.35 1.50
N SER A 82 -4.78 -9.28 0.58
CA SER A 82 -3.79 -9.20 -0.49
C SER A 82 -4.44 -9.62 -1.80
N GLY A 83 -3.89 -9.13 -2.91
CA GLY A 83 -4.30 -9.59 -4.22
C GLY A 83 -3.28 -9.28 -5.29
N SER A 84 -3.26 -10.12 -6.31
CA SER A 84 -2.40 -9.98 -7.48
C SER A 84 -3.22 -10.21 -8.75
N THR A 85 -2.96 -9.38 -9.75
CA THR A 85 -3.46 -9.46 -11.12
C THR A 85 -2.28 -9.24 -12.09
N PRO A 86 -2.45 -9.47 -13.40
CA PRO A 86 -1.45 -9.05 -14.39
C PRO A 86 -1.14 -7.55 -14.38
N GLN A 87 -2.05 -6.72 -13.87
CA GLN A 87 -1.89 -5.26 -13.84
C GLN A 87 -1.11 -4.79 -12.61
N GLY A 88 -1.10 -5.56 -11.52
CA GLY A 88 -0.45 -5.16 -10.30
C GLY A 88 -0.82 -6.02 -9.10
N ARG A 89 -0.40 -5.56 -7.92
CA ARG A 89 -0.65 -6.22 -6.65
C ARG A 89 -0.91 -5.21 -5.56
N PHE A 90 -1.69 -5.61 -4.57
CA PHE A 90 -1.91 -4.83 -3.37
C PHE A 90 -1.75 -5.65 -2.09
N TYR A 91 -1.45 -4.95 -1.01
CA TYR A 91 -1.44 -5.45 0.36
C TYR A 91 -2.14 -4.43 1.25
N TYR A 92 -3.06 -4.91 2.07
CA TYR A 92 -3.82 -4.07 2.99
C TYR A 92 -3.87 -4.72 4.37
N LEU A 93 -3.38 -4.01 5.37
CA LEU A 93 -3.36 -4.43 6.76
C LEU A 93 -4.22 -3.46 7.58
N VAL A 94 -5.05 -4.00 8.46
CA VAL A 94 -5.77 -3.23 9.48
C VAL A 94 -5.48 -3.85 10.85
N HIS A 95 -5.02 -3.03 11.77
CA HIS A 95 -4.81 -3.38 13.17
C HIS A 95 -5.35 -2.24 14.04
N LYS A 96 -6.46 -2.48 14.75
CA LYS A 96 -7.17 -1.45 15.52
C LYS A 96 -7.50 -0.24 14.63
N ASP A 97 -7.07 0.96 15.01
CA ASP A 97 -7.27 2.21 14.26
C ASP A 97 -6.14 2.48 13.25
N GLN A 98 -5.13 1.61 13.17
CA GLN A 98 -4.04 1.71 12.22
C GLN A 98 -4.31 0.86 10.98
N TRP A 99 -3.92 1.38 9.83
CA TRP A 99 -3.98 0.67 8.57
C TRP A 99 -2.81 1.03 7.66
N LEU A 100 -2.46 0.07 6.81
CA LEU A 100 -1.45 0.21 5.78
C LEU A 100 -2.03 -0.30 4.47
N TYR A 101 -1.85 0.45 3.39
CA TYR A 101 -2.16 0.05 2.03
C TYR A 101 -0.92 0.21 1.16
N LEU A 102 -0.46 -0.88 0.56
CA LEU A 102 0.59 -0.88 -0.45
C LEU A 102 0.01 -1.38 -1.76
N GLU A 103 0.31 -0.70 -2.85
CA GLU A 103 -0.02 -1.10 -4.20
C GLU A 103 1.19 -0.92 -5.09
N ARG A 104 1.38 -1.85 -6.02
CA ARG A 104 2.43 -1.76 -7.05
C ARG A 104 1.90 -2.27 -8.37
N SER A 105 2.04 -1.48 -9.43
CA SER A 105 1.75 -1.92 -10.80
C SER A 105 2.78 -2.94 -11.28
N ALA A 106 2.38 -3.81 -12.20
CA ALA A 106 3.26 -4.83 -12.78
C ALA A 106 4.37 -4.23 -13.65
N ASP A 107 4.11 -3.08 -14.28
CA ASP A 107 5.10 -2.31 -15.04
C ASP A 107 6.01 -1.42 -14.18
N GLU A 108 5.83 -1.48 -12.85
CA GLU A 108 6.60 -0.75 -11.84
C GLU A 108 6.53 0.79 -11.93
N ARG A 109 5.71 1.34 -12.84
CA ARG A 109 5.50 2.78 -12.99
C ARG A 109 4.72 3.40 -11.82
N PHE A 110 4.03 2.58 -11.06
CA PHE A 110 3.16 3.08 -10.02
C PHE A 110 3.29 2.27 -8.74
N GLN A 111 3.50 2.95 -7.62
CA GLN A 111 3.52 2.33 -6.31
C GLN A 111 2.87 3.24 -5.26
N THR A 112 1.71 2.90 -4.71
CA THR A 112 1.12 3.70 -3.62
C THR A 112 1.40 3.04 -2.29
N LEU A 113 1.91 3.78 -1.31
CA LEU A 113 1.91 3.40 0.09
C LEU A 113 1.07 4.42 0.87
N LEU A 114 0.06 3.98 1.59
CA LEU A 114 -0.72 4.82 2.50
C LEU A 114 -0.61 4.19 3.89
N VAL A 115 -0.27 4.98 4.90
CA VAL A 115 -0.17 4.51 6.28
C VAL A 115 -0.94 5.48 7.16
N SER A 116 -1.79 4.97 8.05
CA SER A 116 -2.26 5.76 9.17
C SER A 116 -1.43 5.40 10.39
N ASP A 117 -0.82 6.40 11.01
CA ASP A 117 -0.32 6.22 12.37
C ASP A 117 -1.41 6.67 13.36
N ALA A 118 -1.55 5.94 14.46
CA ALA A 118 -2.47 6.23 15.55
C ALA A 118 -1.74 6.90 16.73
N SER A 119 -0.64 7.59 16.46
CA SER A 119 0.00 8.41 17.47
C SER A 119 -0.76 9.74 17.57
N PRO A 120 -1.34 10.10 18.73
CA PRO A 120 -2.01 11.40 18.91
C PRO A 120 -1.08 12.60 18.69
N ASP A 121 0.24 12.36 18.67
CA ASP A 121 1.28 13.39 18.52
C ASP A 121 2.07 13.27 17.20
N GLU A 122 1.81 12.26 16.35
CA GLU A 122 2.55 12.09 15.09
C GLU A 122 1.65 12.06 13.85
N PRO A 123 2.03 12.75 12.78
CA PRO A 123 1.23 12.85 11.58
C PRO A 123 1.11 11.52 10.84
N SER A 124 -0.09 11.20 10.37
CA SER A 124 -0.32 10.07 9.46
C SER A 124 0.47 10.24 8.15
N LEU A 125 1.34 9.28 7.85
CA LEU A 125 2.22 9.33 6.68
C LEU A 125 1.58 8.63 5.48
N ILE A 126 1.26 9.40 4.46
CA ILE A 126 0.87 8.87 3.15
C ILE A 126 2.04 9.04 2.19
N GLN A 127 2.49 7.94 1.58
CA GLN A 127 3.65 7.90 0.71
C GLN A 127 3.27 7.37 -0.68
N LYS A 128 2.91 8.26 -1.59
CA LYS A 128 2.58 7.88 -2.97
C LYS A 128 3.84 7.88 -3.84
N PHE A 129 4.35 6.70 -4.19
CA PHE A 129 5.38 6.55 -5.22
C PHE A 129 4.73 6.55 -6.62
N THR A 130 5.19 7.44 -7.49
CA THR A 130 4.85 7.38 -8.91
C THR A 130 6.17 7.38 -9.66
N ALA A 131 6.58 6.23 -10.16
CA ALA A 131 7.78 6.12 -11.00
C ALA A 131 7.38 6.49 -12.43
N ARG A 132 7.89 7.60 -12.96
CA ARG A 132 7.72 7.92 -14.38
C ARG A 132 8.76 7.21 -15.22
#